data_AF-A0AAP1G4J0-F1
#
_entry.id   AF-A0AAP1G4J0-F1
#
_cell.length_a   1.000
_cell.length_b   1.000
_cell.length_c   1.000
_cell.angle_alpha   90.00
_cell.angle_beta   90.00
_cell.angle_gamma   90.00
#
_symmetry.space_group_name_H-M   'P 1'
#
loop_
_entity.id
_entity.type
_entity.pdbx_description
1 polymer ?
#
loop_
_entity_poly.entity_id
_entity_poly.type
_entity_poly.pdbx_seq_one_letter_code
_entity_poly.pdbx_strand_id
1 'polypeptide(L)'
;MKKVFLAFLFLIKIPTISAQKSEAQDFDHISNYFQEIKTATQQNTRLWNKDLYGGILLVEPKTRQLYSNEEDAKNSLTKQGNIYVGKLPDNINMANTSLMWNGKNWAMIMLPLSENKNDRINLLAHELFHKAQSALGFTQSNKESNHLDQKDGRIYLRLELEALTKAVLSDSKKEQKEHLTNALIFRKYRHTLFPESSTTENQLELNEGLAEYTGFMISGRNKVQTKEHFVKTTNAFLKNPTYVRSFAYSTIPVYGYLLSQKDKYWNQKIKGNTNLTDFFIQDFGIKIPAHLKASVDKIANNYNGATIFSEEEIRDEKIKKLIAEYKSKLIEQPHLEIKFEKMNVSFDPRNIIPIEDKGTVYPTIRVTDNWGILEVTKGALMSPNWDKISVSSPVKINDELIEGEGWTIKINKAYTVKKDEKSNNYNLTKK
;
A
#
# COMPACT_ATOMS: atom_id res chain seq x y z
N MET A 1 -70.43 53.22 15.16
CA MET A 1 -69.10 53.83 15.34
C MET A 1 -68.03 52.76 15.18
N LYS A 2 -66.99 53.07 14.42
CA LYS A 2 -66.11 52.15 13.70
C LYS A 2 -65.06 51.51 14.61
N LYS A 3 -64.90 50.18 14.51
CA LYS A 3 -63.74 49.45 15.03
C LYS A 3 -62.54 49.73 14.12
N VAL A 4 -61.48 50.32 14.68
CA VAL A 4 -60.21 50.56 13.99
C VAL A 4 -59.39 49.28 14.07
N PHE A 5 -59.13 48.65 12.93
CA PHE A 5 -58.18 47.55 12.78
C PHE A 5 -56.76 48.15 12.80
N LEU A 6 -56.00 47.88 13.87
CA LEU A 6 -54.57 48.16 13.91
C LEU A 6 -53.86 47.00 13.19
N ALA A 7 -53.41 47.24 11.96
CA ALA A 7 -52.57 46.31 11.22
C ALA A 7 -51.16 46.30 11.83
N PHE A 8 -50.80 45.23 12.52
CA PHE A 8 -49.42 44.95 12.91
C PHE A 8 -48.62 44.56 11.66
N LEU A 9 -47.75 45.47 11.20
CA LEU A 9 -46.71 45.15 10.22
C LEU A 9 -45.70 44.20 10.86
N PHE A 10 -45.83 42.91 10.57
CA PHE A 10 -44.75 41.95 10.78
C PHE A 10 -43.65 42.25 9.76
N LEU A 11 -42.59 42.94 10.20
CA LEU A 11 -41.30 42.96 9.52
C LEU A 11 -40.75 41.53 9.53
N ILE A 12 -41.00 40.78 8.46
CA ILE A 12 -40.30 39.53 8.16
C ILE A 12 -38.83 39.91 8.00
N LYS A 13 -38.03 39.65 9.03
CA LYS A 13 -36.58 39.54 8.87
C LYS A 13 -36.35 38.36 7.95
N ILE A 14 -36.18 38.63 6.67
CA ILE A 14 -35.60 37.68 5.73
C ILE A 14 -34.22 37.36 6.32
N PRO A 15 -33.96 36.12 6.77
CA PRO A 15 -32.59 35.75 7.01
C PRO A 15 -31.92 35.84 5.64
N THR A 16 -30.99 36.78 5.49
CA THR A 16 -29.99 36.66 4.45
C THR A 16 -29.33 35.33 4.72
N ILE A 17 -29.73 34.32 3.94
CA ILE A 17 -28.98 33.09 3.79
C ILE A 17 -27.66 33.59 3.24
N SER A 18 -26.71 33.81 4.15
CA SER A 18 -25.30 33.83 3.79
C SER A 18 -25.13 32.51 3.08
N ALA A 19 -25.01 32.57 1.75
CA ALA A 19 -24.55 31.46 0.97
C ALA A 19 -23.30 30.97 1.72
N GLN A 20 -23.39 29.79 2.32
CA GLN A 20 -22.22 29.07 2.75
C GLN A 20 -21.33 29.10 1.52
N LYS A 21 -20.26 29.91 1.55
CA LYS A 21 -19.13 29.69 0.68
C LYS A 21 -18.85 28.22 0.90
N SER A 22 -19.18 27.37 -0.09
CA SER A 22 -18.53 26.08 -0.18
C SER A 22 -17.06 26.40 0.04
N GLU A 23 -16.41 25.77 1.02
CA GLU A 23 -14.96 25.86 1.17
C GLU A 23 -14.41 25.88 -0.25
N ALA A 24 -13.88 27.04 -0.66
CA ALA A 24 -13.30 27.16 -1.98
C ALA A 24 -12.08 26.26 -1.87
N GLN A 25 -12.25 25.01 -2.27
CA GLN A 25 -11.19 24.02 -2.26
C GLN A 25 -10.04 24.69 -2.99
N ASP A 26 -8.95 24.92 -2.25
CA ASP A 26 -7.87 25.79 -2.67
C ASP A 26 -7.19 25.16 -3.88
N PHE A 27 -7.69 25.50 -5.07
CA PHE A 27 -7.19 25.00 -6.35
C PHE A 27 -5.72 25.40 -6.54
N ASP A 28 -5.29 26.51 -5.92
CA ASP A 28 -3.89 26.94 -5.94
C ASP A 28 -3.02 25.96 -5.15
N HIS A 29 -3.50 25.50 -4.00
CA HIS A 29 -2.81 24.47 -3.20
C HIS A 29 -2.67 23.13 -3.96
N ILE A 30 -3.72 22.67 -4.64
CA ILE A 30 -3.65 21.47 -5.48
C ILE A 30 -2.71 21.67 -6.67
N SER A 31 -2.78 22.83 -7.34
CA SER A 31 -1.90 23.17 -8.46
C SER A 31 -0.42 23.19 -8.02
N ASN A 32 -0.14 23.67 -6.81
CA ASN A 32 1.21 23.69 -6.24
C ASN A 32 1.79 22.27 -6.10
N TYR A 33 1.00 21.28 -5.67
CA TYR A 33 1.46 19.89 -5.59
C TYR A 33 1.94 19.34 -6.93
N PHE A 34 1.22 19.62 -8.02
CA PHE A 34 1.63 19.22 -9.36
C PHE A 34 2.91 19.92 -9.81
N GLN A 35 3.04 21.22 -9.51
CA GLN A 35 4.24 21.98 -9.86
C GLN A 35 5.48 21.52 -9.09
N GLU A 36 5.32 21.18 -7.80
CA GLU A 36 6.40 20.64 -6.97
C GLU A 36 6.94 19.32 -7.52
N ILE A 37 6.07 18.35 -7.79
CA ILE A 37 6.53 17.05 -8.31
C ILE A 37 7.09 17.18 -9.71
N LYS A 38 6.51 18.02 -10.58
CA LYS A 38 7.06 18.32 -11.91
C LYS A 38 8.50 18.82 -11.82
N THR A 39 8.74 19.77 -10.92
CA THR A 39 10.09 20.32 -10.71
C THR A 39 11.05 19.25 -10.18
N ALA A 40 10.60 18.46 -9.20
CA ALA A 40 11.42 17.44 -8.57
C ALA A 40 11.83 16.31 -9.54
N THR A 41 10.93 15.82 -10.40
CA THR A 41 11.28 14.79 -11.39
C THR A 41 12.20 15.32 -12.47
N GLN A 42 11.98 16.55 -12.96
CA GLN A 42 12.84 17.20 -13.97
C GLN A 42 14.28 17.38 -13.49
N GLN A 43 14.47 17.73 -12.21
CA GLN A 43 15.79 17.84 -11.59
C GLN A 43 16.49 16.49 -11.39
N ASN A 44 15.75 15.38 -11.43
CA ASN A 44 16.23 14.03 -11.14
C ASN A 44 16.13 13.05 -12.33
N THR A 45 16.01 13.55 -13.57
CA THR A 45 15.95 12.74 -14.80
C THR A 45 17.08 11.73 -14.94
N ARG A 46 18.27 12.07 -14.45
CA ARG A 46 19.44 11.17 -14.46
C ARG A 46 19.29 9.95 -13.57
N LEU A 47 18.32 9.89 -12.64
CA LEU A 47 18.15 8.71 -11.79
C LEU A 47 17.84 7.47 -12.65
N TRP A 48 16.93 7.59 -13.62
CA TRP A 48 16.51 6.51 -14.51
C TRP A 48 16.77 6.79 -16.00
N ASN A 49 17.56 7.82 -16.31
CA ASN A 49 17.74 8.36 -17.67
C ASN A 49 16.40 8.68 -18.36
N LYS A 50 15.43 9.15 -17.58
CA LYS A 50 14.05 9.41 -18.00
C LYS A 50 13.38 10.42 -17.06
N ASP A 51 12.57 11.32 -17.60
CA ASP A 51 11.64 12.11 -16.78
C ASP A 51 10.45 11.24 -16.39
N LEU A 52 10.22 11.10 -15.08
CA LEU A 52 9.12 10.32 -14.55
C LEU A 52 7.81 11.11 -14.51
N TYR A 53 7.82 12.43 -14.77
CA TYR A 53 6.61 13.24 -14.75
C TYR A 53 5.57 12.71 -15.73
N GLY A 54 4.32 12.65 -15.30
CA GLY A 54 3.19 12.24 -16.13
C GLY A 54 1.86 12.49 -15.42
N GLY A 55 0.77 11.96 -15.97
CA GLY A 55 -0.57 12.12 -15.40
C GLY A 55 -0.73 11.63 -13.98
N ILE A 56 -1.28 12.50 -13.15
CA ILE A 56 -1.60 12.27 -11.76
C ILE A 56 -3.10 12.54 -11.56
N LEU A 57 -3.74 11.70 -10.75
CA LEU A 57 -5.09 11.92 -10.21
C LEU A 57 -4.98 12.06 -8.69
N LEU A 58 -5.34 13.22 -8.16
CA LEU A 58 -5.52 13.42 -6.72
C LEU A 58 -7.00 13.29 -6.41
N VAL A 59 -7.35 12.41 -5.47
CA VAL A 59 -8.76 12.10 -5.16
C VAL A 59 -9.05 12.35 -3.68
N GLU A 60 -10.05 13.18 -3.41
CA GLU A 60 -10.60 13.38 -2.06
C GLU A 60 -11.47 12.17 -1.68
N PRO A 61 -11.10 11.36 -0.67
CA PRO A 61 -11.79 10.10 -0.38
C PRO A 61 -13.27 10.28 -0.02
N LYS A 62 -13.63 11.37 0.67
CA LYS A 62 -15.01 11.58 1.15
C LYS A 62 -15.98 11.93 0.03
N THR A 63 -15.58 12.84 -0.86
CA THR A 63 -16.46 13.39 -1.90
C THR A 63 -16.24 12.74 -3.27
N ARG A 64 -15.13 12.00 -3.42
CA ARG A 64 -14.59 11.49 -4.69
C ARG A 64 -14.26 12.61 -5.67
N GLN A 65 -14.11 13.83 -5.17
CA GLN A 65 -13.63 14.96 -5.95
C GLN A 65 -12.24 14.63 -6.48
N LEU A 66 -12.05 14.81 -7.78
CA LEU A 66 -10.84 14.41 -8.49
C LEU A 66 -10.19 15.63 -9.12
N TYR A 67 -8.86 15.68 -9.04
CA TYR A 67 -8.00 16.70 -9.64
C TYR A 67 -6.91 16.06 -10.48
N SER A 68 -6.55 16.69 -11.58
CA SER A 68 -5.48 16.23 -12.45
C SER A 68 -4.62 17.36 -12.99
N ASN A 69 -3.35 17.03 -13.28
CA ASN A 69 -2.40 17.90 -13.95
C ASN A 69 -2.53 17.92 -15.48
N GLU A 70 -3.34 17.04 -16.06
CA GLU A 70 -3.56 16.97 -17.51
C GLU A 70 -4.98 16.50 -17.83
N GLU A 71 -5.39 16.67 -19.09
CA GLU A 71 -6.70 16.22 -19.57
C GLU A 71 -6.77 14.68 -19.70
N ASP A 72 -7.98 14.15 -19.62
CA ASP A 72 -8.28 12.76 -19.95
C ASP A 72 -8.61 12.61 -21.43
N ALA A 73 -8.37 11.42 -22.01
CA ALA A 73 -8.54 11.23 -23.45
C ALA A 73 -10.01 11.28 -23.92
N LYS A 74 -10.97 11.28 -22.98
CA LYS A 74 -12.40 11.37 -23.26
C LYS A 74 -13.00 12.74 -22.94
N ASN A 75 -12.19 13.74 -22.56
CA ASN A 75 -12.63 15.09 -22.20
C ASN A 75 -13.76 15.11 -21.15
N SER A 76 -13.69 14.21 -20.16
CA SER A 76 -14.65 14.16 -19.06
C SER A 76 -14.30 15.10 -17.91
N LEU A 77 -13.06 15.60 -17.87
CA LEU A 77 -12.60 16.56 -16.87
C LEU A 77 -12.78 18.00 -17.36
N THR A 78 -13.16 18.88 -16.45
CA THR A 78 -13.31 20.31 -16.73
C THR A 78 -12.06 21.07 -16.30
N LYS A 79 -11.50 21.88 -17.19
CA LYS A 79 -10.35 22.72 -16.89
C LYS A 79 -10.72 23.83 -15.89
N GLN A 80 -9.92 23.99 -14.84
CA GLN A 80 -10.03 25.04 -13.83
C GLN A 80 -8.63 25.61 -13.57
N GLY A 81 -8.36 26.82 -14.07
CA GLY A 81 -7.01 27.39 -14.08
C GLY A 81 -6.02 26.51 -14.85
N ASN A 82 -4.99 26.02 -14.16
CA ASN A 82 -3.93 25.17 -14.72
C ASN A 82 -4.13 23.67 -14.43
N ILE A 83 -5.25 23.28 -13.83
CA ILE A 83 -5.57 21.89 -13.49
C ILE A 83 -6.91 21.48 -14.10
N TYR A 84 -7.22 20.19 -14.00
CA TYR A 84 -8.46 19.58 -14.46
C TYR A 84 -9.21 18.99 -13.28
N VAL A 85 -10.53 19.09 -13.29
CA VAL A 85 -11.39 18.79 -12.14
C VAL A 85 -12.55 17.90 -12.59
N GLY A 86 -12.90 16.90 -11.78
CA GLY A 86 -14.00 15.99 -12.04
C GLY A 86 -14.41 15.20 -10.80
N LYS A 87 -15.19 14.12 -10.99
CA LYS A 87 -15.57 13.21 -9.90
C LYS A 87 -15.21 11.79 -10.28
N LEU A 88 -14.53 11.06 -9.40
CA LEU A 88 -14.20 9.66 -9.64
C LEU A 88 -15.47 8.80 -9.55
N PRO A 89 -15.84 8.04 -10.60
CA PRO A 89 -17.04 7.21 -10.60
C PRO A 89 -17.06 6.15 -9.49
N ASP A 90 -18.22 5.88 -8.86
CA ASP A 90 -18.33 5.01 -7.67
C ASP A 90 -17.88 3.55 -7.88
N ASN A 91 -17.86 3.09 -9.13
CA ASN A 91 -17.39 1.76 -9.51
C ASN A 91 -15.85 1.65 -9.58
N ILE A 92 -15.12 2.77 -9.53
CA ILE A 92 -13.66 2.79 -9.49
C ILE A 92 -13.19 2.84 -8.04
N ASN A 93 -12.35 1.90 -7.64
CA ASN A 93 -11.74 1.93 -6.32
C ASN A 93 -10.72 3.06 -6.19
N MET A 94 -10.64 3.66 -5.00
CA MET A 94 -9.58 4.62 -4.66
C MET A 94 -8.44 3.85 -4.00
N ALA A 95 -7.23 4.07 -4.50
CA ALA A 95 -5.99 3.55 -3.94
C ALA A 95 -4.81 4.40 -4.44
N ASN A 96 -3.71 4.38 -3.70
CA ASN A 96 -2.44 4.89 -4.19
C ASN A 96 -1.85 3.83 -5.12
N THR A 97 -1.95 4.03 -6.44
CA THR A 97 -1.52 3.05 -7.45
C THR A 97 -1.54 3.60 -8.88
N SER A 98 -1.10 2.80 -9.85
CA SER A 98 -1.31 3.04 -11.28
C SER A 98 -2.72 2.62 -11.72
N LEU A 99 -3.45 3.48 -12.43
CA LEU A 99 -4.81 3.22 -12.90
C LEU A 99 -4.98 3.54 -14.39
N MET A 100 -5.46 2.57 -15.17
CA MET A 100 -5.98 2.83 -16.52
C MET A 100 -7.41 3.40 -16.44
N TRP A 101 -7.59 4.67 -16.77
CA TRP A 101 -8.90 5.34 -16.75
C TRP A 101 -9.03 6.35 -17.89
N ASN A 102 -10.20 6.35 -18.54
CA ASN A 102 -10.53 7.19 -19.69
C ASN A 102 -9.43 7.24 -20.77
N GLY A 103 -8.92 6.06 -21.13
CA GLY A 103 -7.94 5.89 -22.21
C GLY A 103 -6.51 6.27 -21.84
N LYS A 104 -6.22 6.51 -20.56
CA LYS A 104 -4.90 6.94 -20.10
C LYS A 104 -4.49 6.22 -18.82
N ASN A 105 -3.18 5.97 -18.67
CA ASN A 105 -2.63 5.45 -17.42
C ASN A 105 -2.27 6.60 -16.48
N TRP A 106 -2.78 6.56 -15.26
CA TRP A 106 -2.68 7.60 -14.23
C TRP A 106 -1.95 7.08 -13.00
N ALA A 107 -1.27 7.98 -12.30
CA ALA A 107 -0.84 7.74 -10.93
C ALA A 107 -1.95 8.30 -10.04
N MET A 108 -2.74 7.44 -9.40
CA MET A 108 -3.80 7.85 -8.49
C MET A 108 -3.24 7.97 -7.08
N ILE A 109 -3.54 9.06 -6.40
CA ILE A 109 -3.15 9.32 -5.01
C ILE A 109 -4.33 9.90 -4.25
N MET A 110 -4.57 9.38 -3.05
CA MET A 110 -5.61 9.89 -2.15
C MET A 110 -5.15 11.14 -1.39
N LEU A 111 -6.06 12.10 -1.25
CA LEU A 111 -5.90 13.27 -0.39
C LEU A 111 -6.31 12.96 1.08
N PRO A 112 -5.85 13.77 2.05
CA PRO A 112 -4.86 14.84 1.93
C PRO A 112 -3.44 14.29 1.75
N LEU A 113 -2.60 15.02 1.02
CA LEU A 113 -1.16 14.73 0.99
C LEU A 113 -0.50 15.22 2.29
N SER A 114 0.68 14.67 2.60
CA SER A 114 1.48 15.12 3.73
C SER A 114 1.80 16.62 3.62
N GLU A 115 1.71 17.33 4.75
CA GLU A 115 2.19 18.72 4.85
C GLU A 115 3.71 18.80 4.64
N ASN A 116 4.45 17.76 5.08
CA ASN A 116 5.89 17.67 4.84
C ASN A 116 6.17 17.48 3.34
N LYS A 117 6.88 18.45 2.75
CA LYS A 117 7.21 18.48 1.33
C LYS A 117 7.99 17.25 0.85
N ASN A 118 8.98 16.77 1.62
CA ASN A 118 9.76 15.60 1.23
C ASN A 118 8.89 14.34 1.22
N ASP A 119 8.04 14.14 2.24
CA ASP A 119 7.14 12.99 2.33
C ASP A 119 6.09 13.01 1.19
N ARG A 120 5.57 14.19 0.85
CA ARG A 120 4.65 14.37 -0.28
C ARG A 120 5.30 14.06 -1.63
N ILE A 121 6.48 14.62 -1.91
CA ILE A 121 7.22 14.35 -3.15
C ILE A 121 7.59 12.87 -3.24
N ASN A 122 7.99 12.24 -2.13
CA ASN A 122 8.31 10.82 -2.07
C ASN A 122 7.14 9.97 -2.55
N LEU A 123 5.93 10.20 -2.01
CA LEU A 123 4.72 9.47 -2.42
C LEU A 123 4.40 9.72 -3.90
N LEU A 124 4.42 10.96 -4.36
CA LEU A 124 4.09 11.27 -5.75
C LEU A 124 5.09 10.64 -6.74
N ALA A 125 6.39 10.67 -6.45
CA ALA A 125 7.41 10.05 -7.30
C ALA A 125 7.38 8.52 -7.24
N HIS A 126 7.03 7.94 -6.10
CA HIS A 126 6.77 6.49 -5.97
C HIS A 126 5.68 6.05 -6.97
N GLU A 127 4.53 6.73 -6.97
CA GLU A 127 3.42 6.37 -7.85
C GLU A 127 3.72 6.65 -9.35
N LEU A 128 4.48 7.71 -9.64
CA LEU A 128 4.97 7.97 -11.00
C LEU A 128 5.97 6.90 -11.46
N PHE A 129 6.75 6.30 -10.57
CA PHE A 129 7.64 5.20 -10.92
C PHE A 129 6.84 3.98 -11.41
N HIS A 130 5.75 3.61 -10.74
CA HIS A 130 4.91 2.49 -11.19
C HIS A 130 4.38 2.67 -12.62
N LYS A 131 4.12 3.91 -13.06
CA LYS A 131 3.78 4.20 -14.46
C LYS A 131 4.93 3.94 -15.42
N ALA A 132 6.15 4.25 -15.01
CA ALA A 132 7.35 4.10 -15.84
C ALA A 132 7.96 2.69 -15.78
N GLN A 133 7.60 1.90 -14.77
CA GLN A 133 8.24 0.63 -14.39
C GLN A 133 8.37 -0.36 -15.54
N SER A 134 7.28 -0.60 -16.29
CA SER A 134 7.31 -1.49 -17.46
C SER A 134 8.24 -0.98 -18.57
N ALA A 135 8.22 0.33 -18.84
CA ALA A 135 9.12 0.95 -19.82
C ALA A 135 10.59 0.94 -19.37
N LEU A 136 10.86 0.76 -18.08
CA LEU A 136 12.19 0.57 -17.51
C LEU A 136 12.61 -0.92 -17.49
N GLY A 137 11.77 -1.83 -17.99
CA GLY A 137 12.07 -3.26 -18.08
C GLY A 137 11.78 -4.05 -16.80
N PHE A 138 11.00 -3.49 -15.87
CA PHE A 138 10.56 -4.18 -14.66
C PHE A 138 9.11 -4.63 -14.79
N THR A 139 8.86 -5.90 -14.48
CA THR A 139 7.50 -6.44 -14.49
C THR A 139 6.89 -6.25 -13.12
N GLN A 140 5.66 -5.77 -13.08
CA GLN A 140 4.90 -5.69 -11.83
C GLN A 140 4.61 -7.11 -11.32
N SER A 141 4.96 -7.37 -10.07
CA SER A 141 4.68 -8.64 -9.40
C SER A 141 4.03 -8.35 -8.06
N ASN A 142 2.97 -9.09 -7.78
CA ASN A 142 2.17 -8.98 -6.55
C ASN A 142 2.29 -10.21 -5.66
N LYS A 143 3.31 -11.05 -5.87
CA LYS A 143 3.50 -12.28 -5.11
C LYS A 143 3.81 -11.96 -3.65
N GLU A 144 3.09 -12.62 -2.74
CA GLU A 144 3.18 -12.38 -1.31
C GLU A 144 4.35 -13.16 -0.69
N SER A 145 5.11 -12.49 0.18
CA SER A 145 6.21 -13.12 0.93
C SER A 145 5.68 -13.68 2.25
N ASN A 146 4.82 -14.71 2.17
CA ASN A 146 4.06 -15.25 3.31
C ASN A 146 4.91 -15.72 4.49
N HIS A 147 6.15 -16.15 4.25
CA HIS A 147 7.09 -16.52 5.30
C HIS A 147 7.45 -15.33 6.21
N LEU A 148 7.29 -14.09 5.74
CA LEU A 148 7.51 -12.89 6.56
C LEU A 148 6.39 -12.61 7.56
N ASP A 149 5.37 -13.46 7.65
CA ASP A 149 4.45 -13.51 8.79
C ASP A 149 4.66 -14.72 9.69
N GLN A 150 5.56 -15.63 9.33
CA GLN A 150 6.00 -16.69 10.22
C GLN A 150 7.02 -16.12 11.22
N LYS A 151 7.03 -16.67 12.44
CA LYS A 151 7.86 -16.21 13.56
C LYS A 151 9.32 -15.96 13.15
N ASP A 152 10.00 -16.96 12.61
CA ASP A 152 11.42 -16.84 12.25
C ASP A 152 11.65 -15.87 11.07
N GLY A 153 10.72 -15.81 10.12
CA GLY A 153 10.78 -14.85 9.02
C GLY A 153 10.72 -13.41 9.53
N ARG A 154 9.84 -13.13 10.49
CA ARG A 154 9.76 -11.81 11.14
C ARG A 154 10.99 -11.51 11.97
N ILE A 155 11.43 -12.42 12.83
CA ILE A 155 12.61 -12.21 13.69
C ILE A 155 13.82 -11.76 12.87
N TYR A 156 14.16 -12.51 11.82
CA TYR A 156 15.37 -12.21 11.07
C TYR A 156 15.22 -11.00 10.13
N LEU A 157 14.00 -10.66 9.68
CA LEU A 157 13.76 -9.39 9.01
C LEU A 157 13.90 -8.21 9.99
N ARG A 158 13.39 -8.34 11.22
CA ARG A 158 13.52 -7.28 12.25
C ARG A 158 14.99 -7.05 12.63
N LEU A 159 15.76 -8.12 12.80
CA LEU A 159 17.21 -8.04 13.02
C LEU A 159 17.96 -7.40 11.84
N GLU A 160 17.55 -7.73 10.61
CA GLU A 160 18.06 -7.07 9.40
C GLU A 160 17.80 -5.55 9.45
N LEU A 161 16.58 -5.13 9.79
CA LEU A 161 16.21 -3.71 9.86
C LEU A 161 16.91 -2.94 10.99
N GLU A 162 17.14 -3.57 12.13
CA GLU A 162 17.97 -3.01 13.21
C GLU A 162 19.40 -2.76 12.72
N ALA A 163 19.98 -3.73 12.00
CA ALA A 163 21.30 -3.60 11.43
C ALA A 163 21.38 -2.51 10.34
N LEU A 164 20.38 -2.43 9.46
CA LEU A 164 20.28 -1.37 8.46
C LEU A 164 20.12 0.02 9.09
N THR A 165 19.33 0.13 10.15
CA THR A 165 19.16 1.39 10.89
C THR A 165 20.49 1.86 11.46
N LYS A 166 21.26 0.96 12.09
CA LYS A 166 22.60 1.29 12.58
C LYS A 166 23.57 1.65 11.44
N ALA A 167 23.49 0.98 10.29
CA ALA A 167 24.32 1.28 9.12
C ALA A 167 24.08 2.71 8.58
N VAL A 168 22.82 3.14 8.52
CA VAL A 168 22.44 4.51 8.11
C VAL A 168 22.89 5.56 9.11
N LEU A 169 22.79 5.25 10.40
CA LEU A 169 23.14 6.19 11.46
C LEU A 169 24.65 6.37 11.65
N SER A 170 25.45 5.35 11.32
CA SER A 170 26.90 5.41 11.49
C SER A 170 27.54 6.47 10.58
N ASP A 171 28.46 7.25 11.16
CA ASP A 171 29.32 8.18 10.43
C ASP A 171 30.66 7.56 10.04
N SER A 172 31.00 6.39 10.59
CA SER A 172 32.21 5.63 10.27
C SER A 172 31.95 4.65 9.12
N LYS A 173 32.72 4.76 8.03
CA LYS A 173 32.63 3.81 6.90
C LYS A 173 32.88 2.35 7.33
N LYS A 174 33.72 2.15 8.36
CA LYS A 174 34.04 0.82 8.89
C LYS A 174 32.82 0.21 9.59
N GLU A 175 32.22 0.96 10.51
CA GLU A 175 31.02 0.52 11.25
C GLU A 175 29.82 0.38 10.33
N GLN A 176 29.62 1.31 9.39
CA GLN A 176 28.58 1.20 8.37
C GLN A 176 28.71 -0.10 7.57
N LYS A 177 29.93 -0.45 7.13
CA LYS A 177 30.18 -1.71 6.42
C LYS A 177 29.93 -2.93 7.30
N GLU A 178 30.31 -2.88 8.57
CA GLU A 178 30.05 -3.95 9.55
C GLU A 178 28.55 -4.19 9.72
N HIS A 179 27.78 -3.14 9.98
CA HIS A 179 26.33 -3.24 10.16
C HIS A 179 25.62 -3.71 8.89
N LEU A 180 26.06 -3.24 7.73
CA LEU A 180 25.54 -3.70 6.43
C LEU A 180 25.83 -5.18 6.18
N THR A 181 27.03 -5.65 6.58
CA THR A 181 27.38 -7.08 6.51
C THR A 181 26.46 -7.90 7.41
N ASN A 182 26.22 -7.44 8.63
CA ASN A 182 25.33 -8.13 9.58
C ASN A 182 23.88 -8.17 9.10
N ALA A 183 23.37 -7.09 8.50
CA ALA A 183 22.05 -7.07 7.86
C ALA A 183 21.91 -8.16 6.79
N LEU A 184 22.92 -8.30 5.92
CA LEU A 184 22.93 -9.31 4.87
C LEU A 184 23.13 -10.74 5.40
N ILE A 185 23.81 -10.92 6.54
CA ILE A 185 23.89 -12.20 7.25
C ILE A 185 22.51 -12.63 7.76
N PHE A 186 21.77 -11.73 8.42
CA PHE A 186 20.40 -12.02 8.87
C PHE A 186 19.48 -12.37 7.70
N ARG A 187 19.55 -11.58 6.62
CA ARG A 187 18.81 -11.86 5.38
C ARG A 187 19.13 -13.24 4.79
N LYS A 188 20.42 -13.54 4.59
CA LYS A 188 20.84 -14.83 4.02
C LYS A 188 20.46 -16.00 4.92
N TYR A 189 20.58 -15.87 6.24
CA TYR A 189 20.13 -16.91 7.16
C TYR A 189 18.62 -17.13 7.06
N ARG A 190 17.82 -16.05 7.03
CA ARG A 190 16.37 -16.12 6.81
C ARG A 190 16.03 -16.86 5.52
N HIS A 191 16.75 -16.60 4.43
CA HIS A 191 16.57 -17.31 3.15
C HIS A 191 16.90 -18.81 3.23
N THR A 192 17.77 -19.25 4.15
CA THR A 192 18.00 -20.69 4.36
C THR A 192 16.87 -21.42 5.06
N LEU A 193 16.01 -20.68 5.79
CA LEU A 193 14.87 -21.25 6.51
C LEU A 193 13.65 -21.44 5.62
N PHE A 194 13.55 -20.65 4.54
CA PHE A 194 12.38 -20.60 3.68
C PHE A 194 12.80 -20.79 2.21
N PRO A 195 12.60 -22.00 1.64
CA PRO A 195 12.87 -22.24 0.22
C PRO A 195 12.13 -21.22 -0.68
N GLU A 196 12.77 -20.80 -1.77
CA GLU A 196 12.25 -19.80 -2.71
C GLU A 196 11.99 -18.39 -2.14
N SER A 197 12.33 -18.13 -0.88
CA SER A 197 12.08 -16.81 -0.28
C SER A 197 12.94 -15.73 -0.92
N SER A 198 14.17 -16.05 -1.32
CA SER A 198 15.06 -15.12 -2.00
C SER A 198 14.46 -14.63 -3.33
N THR A 199 13.92 -15.54 -4.14
CA THR A 199 13.22 -15.23 -5.39
C THR A 199 11.94 -14.44 -5.13
N THR A 200 11.13 -14.89 -4.16
CA THR A 200 9.82 -14.29 -3.88
C THR A 200 9.96 -12.88 -3.30
N GLU A 201 10.88 -12.66 -2.37
CA GLU A 201 11.16 -11.33 -1.83
C GLU A 201 11.71 -10.40 -2.90
N ASN A 202 12.65 -10.88 -3.73
CA ASN A 202 13.27 -10.06 -4.77
C ASN A 202 12.24 -9.53 -5.78
N GLN A 203 11.18 -10.28 -6.08
CA GLN A 203 10.09 -9.81 -6.94
C GLN A 203 9.39 -8.58 -6.35
N LEU A 204 9.10 -8.59 -5.05
CA LEU A 204 8.47 -7.44 -4.39
C LEU A 204 9.47 -6.29 -4.18
N GLU A 205 10.75 -6.58 -3.93
CA GLU A 205 11.81 -5.58 -3.85
C GLU A 205 12.02 -4.84 -5.18
N LEU A 206 11.97 -5.55 -6.31
CA LEU A 206 11.96 -4.95 -7.65
C LEU A 206 10.67 -4.17 -7.93
N ASN A 207 9.53 -4.63 -7.40
CA ASN A 207 8.23 -4.01 -7.65
C ASN A 207 8.03 -2.72 -6.82
N GLU A 208 8.08 -2.86 -5.49
CA GLU A 208 7.77 -1.82 -4.50
C GLU A 208 9.03 -1.16 -3.94
N GLY A 209 10.10 -1.94 -3.74
CA GLY A 209 11.34 -1.44 -3.16
C GLY A 209 12.03 -0.40 -4.03
N LEU A 210 12.08 -0.63 -5.36
CA LEU A 210 12.61 0.35 -6.32
C LEU A 210 11.72 1.58 -6.46
N ALA A 211 10.39 1.43 -6.36
CA ALA A 211 9.45 2.54 -6.37
C ALA A 211 9.70 3.45 -5.15
N GLU A 212 9.85 2.84 -3.96
CA GLU A 212 10.12 3.59 -2.74
C GLU A 212 11.51 4.23 -2.73
N TYR A 213 12.54 3.52 -3.20
CA TYR A 213 13.87 4.10 -3.38
C TYR A 213 13.84 5.31 -4.33
N THR A 214 13.09 5.21 -5.43
CA THR A 214 12.93 6.29 -6.40
C THR A 214 12.25 7.51 -5.78
N GLY A 215 11.12 7.30 -5.08
CA GLY A 215 10.44 8.33 -4.32
C GLY A 215 11.36 9.02 -3.31
N PHE A 216 12.09 8.21 -2.54
CA PHE A 216 13.05 8.70 -1.55
C PHE A 216 14.14 9.57 -2.18
N MET A 217 14.78 9.13 -3.27
CA MET A 217 15.84 9.91 -3.92
C MET A 217 15.33 11.21 -4.54
N ILE A 218 14.15 11.20 -5.18
CA ILE A 218 13.55 12.39 -5.80
C ILE A 218 13.10 13.41 -4.74
N SER A 219 12.75 12.95 -3.53
CA SER A 219 12.33 13.83 -2.44
C SER A 219 13.40 14.82 -2.00
N GLY A 220 14.69 14.60 -2.31
CA GLY A 220 15.76 15.58 -2.09
C GLY A 220 16.10 15.84 -0.61
N ARG A 221 15.97 14.84 0.27
CA ARG A 221 16.33 14.96 1.69
C ARG A 221 17.84 15.18 1.86
N ASN A 222 18.22 16.04 2.81
CA ASN A 222 19.61 16.17 3.24
C ASN A 222 20.04 15.01 4.16
N LYS A 223 21.31 14.95 4.58
CA LYS A 223 21.85 13.85 5.40
C LYS A 223 21.11 13.67 6.74
N VAL A 224 20.77 14.76 7.43
CA VAL A 224 20.06 14.70 8.73
C VAL A 224 18.64 14.20 8.52
N GLN A 225 17.91 14.80 7.57
CA GLN A 225 16.55 14.39 7.21
C GLN A 225 16.49 12.94 6.73
N THR A 226 17.54 12.46 6.07
CA THR A 226 17.65 11.06 5.63
C THR A 226 17.73 10.11 6.82
N LYS A 227 18.61 10.39 7.79
CA LYS A 227 18.72 9.59 9.02
C LYS A 227 17.39 9.57 9.77
N GLU A 228 16.77 10.72 9.97
CA GLU A 228 15.47 10.85 10.63
C GLU A 228 14.36 10.11 9.89
N HIS A 229 14.31 10.21 8.56
CA HIS A 229 13.33 9.53 7.73
C HIS A 229 13.43 8.02 7.86
N PHE A 230 14.62 7.43 7.69
CA PHE A 230 14.78 5.97 7.79
C PHE A 230 14.49 5.43 9.19
N VAL A 231 14.86 6.15 10.25
CA VAL A 231 14.49 5.76 11.62
C VAL A 231 12.97 5.82 11.80
N LYS A 232 12.33 6.92 11.36
CA LYS A 232 10.88 7.12 11.45
C LYS A 232 10.12 6.03 10.69
N THR A 233 10.48 5.77 9.43
CA THR A 233 9.77 4.79 8.58
C THR A 233 10.01 3.36 9.03
N THR A 234 11.22 3.01 9.47
CA THR A 234 11.50 1.68 10.03
C THR A 234 10.69 1.45 11.32
N ASN A 235 10.68 2.41 12.24
CA ASN A 235 9.90 2.30 13.48
C ASN A 235 8.39 2.24 13.23
N ALA A 236 7.89 2.92 12.21
CA ALA A 236 6.49 2.83 11.80
C ALA A 236 6.20 1.45 11.19
N PHE A 237 7.06 0.96 10.30
CA PHE A 237 6.93 -0.36 9.67
C PHE A 237 6.90 -1.49 10.68
N LEU A 238 7.77 -1.46 11.69
CA LEU A 238 7.87 -2.51 12.70
C LEU A 238 6.56 -2.72 13.49
N LYS A 239 5.69 -1.70 13.54
CA LYS A 239 4.36 -1.76 14.18
C LYS A 239 3.30 -2.45 13.31
N ASN A 240 3.60 -2.73 12.04
CA ASN A 240 2.62 -3.36 11.15
C ASN A 240 2.31 -4.80 11.60
N PRO A 241 1.02 -5.19 11.63
CA PRO A 241 0.60 -6.56 11.91
C PRO A 241 1.22 -7.59 10.96
N THR A 242 1.41 -7.22 9.69
CA THR A 242 1.98 -8.07 8.64
C THR A 242 3.12 -7.38 7.88
N TYR A 243 4.09 -8.17 7.41
CA TYR A 243 5.24 -7.71 6.61
C TYR A 243 5.22 -8.21 5.16
N VAL A 244 4.28 -9.09 4.79
CA VAL A 244 4.32 -9.91 3.56
C VAL A 244 4.29 -9.12 2.25
N ARG A 245 3.73 -7.90 2.28
CA ARG A 245 3.66 -6.97 1.14
C ARG A 245 4.38 -5.64 1.37
N SER A 246 4.98 -5.44 2.55
CA SER A 246 5.44 -4.11 2.98
C SER A 246 6.93 -4.05 3.34
N PHE A 247 7.62 -5.19 3.49
CA PHE A 247 9.04 -5.20 3.86
C PHE A 247 9.96 -4.50 2.84
N ALA A 248 9.58 -4.52 1.56
CA ALA A 248 10.35 -3.94 0.47
C ALA A 248 10.54 -2.41 0.63
N TYR A 249 9.55 -1.72 1.20
CA TYR A 249 9.60 -0.28 1.49
C TYR A 249 10.60 0.08 2.60
N SER A 250 10.98 -0.88 3.45
CA SER A 250 11.92 -0.63 4.57
C SER A 250 13.31 -1.23 4.34
N THR A 251 13.50 -1.99 3.26
CA THR A 251 14.78 -2.64 2.93
C THR A 251 15.49 -1.92 1.80
N ILE A 252 14.94 -1.99 0.57
CA ILE A 252 15.57 -1.47 -0.64
C ILE A 252 15.91 0.02 -0.58
N PRO A 253 15.08 0.91 -0.02
CA PRO A 253 15.46 2.32 0.10
C PRO A 253 16.75 2.53 0.91
N VAL A 254 16.96 1.73 1.96
CA VAL A 254 18.17 1.82 2.79
C VAL A 254 19.39 1.26 2.08
N TYR A 255 19.31 0.04 1.54
CA TYR A 255 20.42 -0.54 0.76
C TYR A 255 20.77 0.35 -0.43
N GLY A 256 19.76 0.78 -1.19
CA GLY A 256 19.91 1.64 -2.36
C GLY A 256 20.50 3.00 -2.00
N TYR A 257 20.07 3.64 -0.92
CA TYR A 257 20.65 4.90 -0.45
C TYR A 257 22.12 4.74 -0.08
N LEU A 258 22.46 3.72 0.72
CA LEU A 258 23.84 3.45 1.11
C LEU A 258 24.72 3.16 -0.11
N LEU A 259 24.22 2.40 -1.08
CA LEU A 259 24.95 2.14 -2.33
C LEU A 259 25.09 3.41 -3.17
N SER A 260 24.09 4.28 -3.20
CA SER A 260 24.12 5.55 -3.96
C SER A 260 25.27 6.48 -3.53
N GLN A 261 25.77 6.35 -2.30
CA GLN A 261 26.92 7.11 -1.81
C GLN A 261 28.25 6.65 -2.43
N LYS A 262 28.32 5.40 -2.90
CA LYS A 262 29.47 4.82 -3.61
C LYS A 262 29.27 4.88 -5.12
N ASP A 263 28.08 4.54 -5.59
CA ASP A 263 27.68 4.54 -6.99
C ASP A 263 26.31 5.19 -7.13
N LYS A 264 26.32 6.48 -7.45
CA LYS A 264 25.11 7.33 -7.54
C LYS A 264 24.04 6.77 -8.47
N TYR A 265 24.42 5.99 -9.49
CA TYR A 265 23.53 5.51 -10.54
C TYR A 265 23.48 3.97 -10.62
N TRP A 266 23.73 3.28 -9.50
CA TRP A 266 23.69 1.81 -9.42
C TRP A 266 22.38 1.23 -9.97
N ASN A 267 21.27 1.93 -9.78
CA ASN A 267 19.94 1.49 -10.20
C ASN A 267 19.78 1.45 -11.74
N GLN A 268 20.67 2.09 -12.50
CA GLN A 268 20.71 1.95 -13.96
C GLN A 268 21.36 0.65 -14.45
N LYS A 269 22.06 -0.06 -13.55
CA LYS A 269 22.81 -1.28 -13.87
C LYS A 269 22.00 -2.56 -13.65
N ILE A 270 20.87 -2.45 -12.94
CA ILE A 270 19.98 -3.57 -12.65
C ILE A 270 18.91 -3.74 -13.75
N LYS A 271 18.34 -4.93 -13.84
CA LYS A 271 17.28 -5.31 -14.78
C LYS A 271 16.17 -6.06 -14.03
N GLY A 272 15.04 -6.32 -14.68
CA GLY A 272 13.91 -7.03 -14.09
C GLY A 272 14.20 -8.46 -13.59
N ASN A 273 15.33 -9.06 -13.96
CA ASN A 273 15.77 -10.38 -13.47
C ASN A 273 16.98 -10.31 -12.52
N THR A 274 17.43 -9.12 -12.12
CA THR A 274 18.54 -8.97 -11.17
C THR A 274 18.12 -9.44 -9.79
N ASN A 275 18.94 -10.30 -9.16
CA ASN A 275 18.85 -10.57 -7.73
C ASN A 275 19.50 -9.41 -6.97
N LEU A 276 18.69 -8.57 -6.34
CA LEU A 276 19.13 -7.37 -5.63
C LEU A 276 20.02 -7.70 -4.43
N THR A 277 19.74 -8.80 -3.72
CA THR A 277 20.56 -9.22 -2.57
C THR A 277 21.98 -9.55 -3.02
N ASP A 278 22.14 -10.34 -4.08
CA ASP A 278 23.45 -10.70 -4.61
C ASP A 278 24.16 -9.49 -5.24
N PHE A 279 23.41 -8.63 -5.93
CA PHE A 279 23.91 -7.36 -6.46
C PHE A 279 24.49 -6.48 -5.35
N PHE A 280 23.77 -6.27 -4.23
CA PHE A 280 24.26 -5.51 -3.09
C PHE A 280 25.49 -6.14 -2.45
N ILE A 281 25.48 -7.46 -2.22
CA ILE A 281 26.64 -8.18 -1.65
C ILE A 281 27.89 -7.94 -2.50
N GLN A 282 27.77 -8.08 -3.81
CA GLN A 282 28.85 -7.85 -4.75
C GLN A 282 29.32 -6.39 -4.72
N ASP A 283 28.41 -5.43 -4.86
CA ASP A 283 28.78 -4.01 -4.98
C ASP A 283 29.32 -3.43 -3.67
N PHE A 284 28.86 -3.89 -2.51
CA PHE A 284 29.45 -3.51 -1.23
C PHE A 284 30.77 -4.24 -0.94
N GLY A 285 31.13 -5.26 -1.72
CA GLY A 285 32.30 -6.09 -1.49
C GLY A 285 32.22 -6.79 -0.13
N ILE A 286 31.07 -7.40 0.14
CA ILE A 286 30.75 -8.10 1.38
C ILE A 286 31.00 -9.59 1.20
N LYS A 287 31.61 -10.22 2.20
CA LYS A 287 31.81 -11.67 2.25
C LYS A 287 30.82 -12.26 3.23
N ILE A 288 29.92 -13.11 2.74
CA ILE A 288 28.97 -13.84 3.58
C ILE A 288 29.67 -15.06 4.18
N PRO A 289 29.59 -15.26 5.52
CA PRO A 289 30.19 -16.43 6.17
C PRO A 289 29.47 -17.72 5.80
N ALA A 290 30.21 -18.84 5.73
CA ALA A 290 29.64 -20.15 5.41
C ALA A 290 28.69 -20.67 6.51
N HIS A 291 29.05 -20.45 7.79
CA HIS A 291 28.25 -20.89 8.94
C HIS A 291 27.30 -19.77 9.41
N LEU A 292 26.20 -19.58 8.67
CA LEU A 292 25.24 -18.50 8.90
C LEU A 292 24.60 -18.55 10.30
N LYS A 293 24.14 -19.72 10.77
CA LYS A 293 23.52 -19.85 12.10
C LYS A 293 24.43 -19.37 13.23
N ALA A 294 25.65 -19.90 13.28
CA ALA A 294 26.64 -19.50 14.30
C ALA A 294 26.99 -18.01 14.23
N SER A 295 27.01 -17.44 13.01
CA SER A 295 27.23 -16.01 12.82
C SER A 295 26.07 -15.19 13.40
N VAL A 296 24.82 -15.58 13.10
CA VAL A 296 23.61 -14.95 13.63
C VAL A 296 23.56 -15.01 15.15
N ASP A 297 23.81 -16.18 15.75
CA ASP A 297 23.78 -16.37 17.20
C ASP A 297 24.80 -15.47 17.91
N LYS A 298 25.96 -15.25 17.29
CA LYS A 298 27.00 -14.36 17.81
C LYS A 298 26.61 -12.88 17.76
N ILE A 299 25.89 -12.43 16.73
CA ILE A 299 25.66 -11.00 16.48
C ILE A 299 24.26 -10.52 16.88
N ALA A 300 23.26 -11.40 17.02
CA ALA A 300 21.85 -11.00 17.24
C ALA A 300 21.66 -10.09 18.45
N ASN A 301 22.38 -10.32 19.55
CA ASN A 301 22.28 -9.49 20.76
C ASN A 301 22.76 -8.05 20.55
N ASN A 302 23.60 -7.79 19.54
CA ASN A 302 23.99 -6.42 19.17
C ASN A 302 22.85 -5.64 18.50
N TYR A 303 21.75 -6.30 18.16
CA TYR A 303 20.61 -5.76 17.40
C TYR A 303 19.28 -6.07 18.08
N ASN A 304 19.23 -5.98 19.42
CA ASN A 304 18.02 -6.20 20.22
C ASN A 304 17.43 -7.61 20.09
N GLY A 305 18.26 -8.61 19.75
CA GLY A 305 17.82 -9.99 19.50
C GLY A 305 16.90 -10.53 20.58
N ALA A 306 17.34 -10.59 21.84
CA ALA A 306 16.54 -11.14 22.94
C ALA A 306 15.11 -10.56 23.02
N THR A 307 14.98 -9.24 22.86
CA THR A 307 13.68 -8.55 22.84
C THR A 307 12.84 -8.96 21.63
N ILE A 308 13.44 -8.94 20.43
CA ILE A 308 12.75 -9.31 19.18
C ILE A 308 12.24 -10.76 19.25
N PHE A 309 13.07 -11.70 19.73
CA PHE A 309 12.67 -13.10 19.89
C PHE A 309 11.46 -13.22 20.82
N SER A 310 11.49 -12.57 21.99
CA SER A 310 10.39 -12.62 22.95
C SER A 310 9.10 -12.00 22.40
N GLU A 311 9.18 -10.88 21.70
CA GLU A 311 8.02 -10.20 21.14
C GLU A 311 7.36 -11.01 20.01
N GLU A 312 8.16 -11.60 19.13
CA GLU A 312 7.64 -12.43 18.04
C GLU A 312 7.06 -13.77 18.53
N GLU A 313 7.54 -14.33 19.65
CA GLU A 313 6.90 -15.48 20.30
C GLU A 313 5.47 -15.13 20.77
N ILE A 314 5.33 -14.02 21.49
CA ILE A 314 4.02 -13.54 21.99
C ILE A 314 3.09 -13.21 20.82
N ARG A 315 3.61 -12.63 19.74
CA ARG A 315 2.83 -12.32 18.53
C ARG A 315 2.36 -13.62 17.85
N ASP A 316 3.24 -14.61 17.72
CA ASP A 316 2.96 -15.88 17.07
C ASP A 316 1.82 -16.66 17.77
N GLU A 317 1.79 -16.63 19.10
CA GLU A 317 0.68 -17.21 19.87
C GLU A 317 -0.66 -16.50 19.61
N LYS A 318 -0.65 -15.16 19.54
CA LYS A 318 -1.86 -14.37 19.27
C LYS A 318 -2.38 -14.58 17.85
N ILE A 319 -1.50 -14.59 16.85
CA ILE A 319 -1.90 -14.73 15.45
C ILE A 319 -2.49 -16.12 15.18
N LYS A 320 -1.97 -17.17 15.83
CA LYS A 320 -2.54 -18.54 15.73
C LYS A 320 -4.00 -18.59 16.19
N LYS A 321 -4.34 -17.91 17.29
CA LYS A 321 -5.73 -17.80 17.77
C LYS A 321 -6.60 -17.05 16.76
N LEU A 322 -6.13 -15.92 16.25
CA LEU A 322 -6.86 -15.13 15.26
C LEU A 322 -7.10 -15.89 13.94
N ILE A 323 -6.10 -16.65 13.47
CA ILE A 323 -6.24 -17.52 12.29
C ILE A 323 -7.32 -18.58 12.54
N ALA A 324 -7.35 -19.21 13.73
CA ALA A 324 -8.38 -20.18 14.08
C ALA A 324 -9.78 -19.55 14.08
N GLU A 325 -9.93 -18.33 14.61
CA GLU A 325 -11.20 -17.59 14.58
C GLU A 325 -11.67 -17.32 13.14
N TYR A 326 -10.78 -16.89 12.25
CA TYR A 326 -11.13 -16.65 10.84
C TYR A 326 -11.44 -17.93 10.08
N LYS A 327 -10.69 -19.02 10.31
CA LYS A 327 -10.99 -20.34 9.74
C LYS A 327 -12.40 -20.78 10.13
N SER A 328 -12.75 -20.64 11.41
CA SER A 328 -14.08 -20.98 11.87
C SER A 328 -15.17 -20.17 11.17
N LYS A 329 -15.01 -18.85 11.10
CA LYS A 329 -16.04 -17.93 10.55
C LYS A 329 -16.18 -17.96 9.02
N LEU A 330 -15.08 -18.18 8.29
CA LEU A 330 -15.01 -17.94 6.84
C LEU A 330 -14.83 -19.23 6.03
N ILE A 331 -14.68 -20.38 6.68
CA ILE A 331 -14.46 -21.68 6.04
C ILE A 331 -15.36 -22.76 6.65
N GLU A 332 -15.35 -22.91 7.98
CA GLU A 332 -15.99 -24.05 8.65
C GLU A 332 -17.49 -23.83 8.91
N GLN A 333 -17.86 -22.65 9.42
CA GLN A 333 -19.25 -22.27 9.65
C GLN A 333 -19.92 -21.87 8.34
N PRO A 334 -21.27 -21.91 8.28
CA PRO A 334 -22.02 -21.36 7.15
C PRO A 334 -21.56 -19.94 6.80
N HIS A 335 -21.20 -19.73 5.54
CA HIS A 335 -20.67 -18.47 5.03
C HIS A 335 -21.23 -18.18 3.63
N LEU A 336 -21.06 -16.95 3.16
CA LEU A 336 -21.39 -16.55 1.79
C LEU A 336 -20.14 -16.62 0.93
N GLU A 337 -20.17 -17.45 -0.11
CA GLU A 337 -19.17 -17.47 -1.17
C GLU A 337 -19.63 -16.63 -2.38
N ILE A 338 -18.72 -15.80 -2.89
CA ILE A 338 -18.96 -14.93 -4.05
C ILE A 338 -17.87 -15.20 -5.07
N LYS A 339 -18.26 -15.70 -6.23
CA LYS A 339 -17.35 -15.86 -7.38
C LYS A 339 -17.20 -14.54 -8.12
N PHE A 340 -15.99 -14.26 -8.56
CA PHE A 340 -15.72 -13.05 -9.34
C PHE A 340 -15.99 -13.24 -10.83
N GLU A 341 -16.40 -12.17 -11.49
CA GLU A 341 -16.53 -12.13 -12.95
C GLU A 341 -15.55 -11.13 -13.57
N LYS A 342 -15.53 -9.91 -13.04
CA LYS A 342 -14.70 -8.79 -13.48
C LYS A 342 -14.40 -7.88 -12.28
N MET A 343 -13.77 -8.47 -11.27
CA MET A 343 -13.49 -7.79 -10.01
C MET A 343 -12.49 -6.64 -10.15
N ASN A 344 -12.64 -5.66 -9.27
CA ASN A 344 -11.62 -4.70 -8.88
C ASN A 344 -11.65 -4.56 -7.36
N VAL A 345 -10.48 -4.53 -6.72
CA VAL A 345 -10.35 -4.62 -5.26
C VAL A 345 -9.55 -3.44 -4.71
N SER A 346 -9.95 -2.91 -3.55
CA SER A 346 -9.13 -2.01 -2.72
C SER A 346 -9.15 -2.48 -1.25
N PHE A 347 -7.98 -2.42 -0.62
CA PHE A 347 -7.74 -2.92 0.74
C PHE A 347 -6.51 -2.23 1.35
N ASP A 348 -6.30 -2.41 2.66
CA ASP A 348 -5.06 -2.02 3.33
C ASP A 348 -4.06 -3.19 3.31
N PRO A 349 -2.93 -3.10 2.57
CA PRO A 349 -1.97 -4.19 2.50
C PRO A 349 -1.20 -4.43 3.81
N ARG A 350 -1.36 -3.57 4.82
CA ARG A 350 -0.59 -3.62 6.09
C ARG A 350 -1.25 -4.45 7.18
N ASN A 351 -2.48 -4.93 6.97
CA ASN A 351 -3.23 -5.69 7.99
C ASN A 351 -3.76 -7.06 7.51
N ILE A 352 -3.36 -7.51 6.31
CA ILE A 352 -3.79 -8.80 5.76
C ILE A 352 -3.22 -9.98 6.54
N ILE A 353 -3.92 -11.12 6.52
CA ILE A 353 -3.58 -12.32 7.29
C ILE A 353 -3.64 -13.55 6.38
N PRO A 354 -2.48 -14.08 5.92
CA PRO A 354 -2.45 -15.33 5.18
C PRO A 354 -2.94 -16.52 6.02
N ILE A 355 -3.77 -17.39 5.43
CA ILE A 355 -4.27 -18.63 6.03
C ILE A 355 -3.81 -19.81 5.18
N GLU A 356 -2.61 -20.32 5.48
CA GLU A 356 -2.06 -21.56 4.89
C GLU A 356 -2.27 -21.65 3.36
N ASP A 357 -2.90 -22.73 2.89
CA ASP A 357 -3.28 -22.98 1.49
C ASP A 357 -4.69 -22.48 1.15
N LYS A 358 -5.39 -21.85 2.11
CA LYS A 358 -6.81 -21.46 1.99
C LYS A 358 -7.00 -20.05 1.43
N GLY A 359 -5.97 -19.21 1.47
CA GLY A 359 -5.99 -17.86 0.92
C GLY A 359 -5.58 -16.80 1.95
N THR A 360 -6.06 -15.57 1.76
CA THR A 360 -5.66 -14.42 2.58
C THR A 360 -6.89 -13.70 3.11
N VAL A 361 -6.93 -13.45 4.42
CA VAL A 361 -7.98 -12.64 5.05
C VAL A 361 -7.64 -11.16 4.94
N TYR A 362 -8.60 -10.39 4.48
CA TYR A 362 -8.57 -8.94 4.41
C TYR A 362 -9.53 -8.38 5.46
N PRO A 363 -9.04 -7.81 6.59
CA PRO A 363 -9.90 -7.25 7.63
C PRO A 363 -10.88 -6.19 7.10
N THR A 364 -10.37 -5.34 6.21
CA THR A 364 -11.16 -4.35 5.46
C THR A 364 -10.88 -4.51 3.98
N ILE A 365 -11.94 -4.63 3.18
CA ILE A 365 -11.82 -4.76 1.72
C ILE A 365 -13.06 -4.19 1.06
N ARG A 366 -12.86 -3.57 -0.10
CA ARG A 366 -13.92 -3.17 -1.02
C ARG A 366 -13.72 -3.88 -2.35
N VAL A 367 -14.75 -4.58 -2.82
CA VAL A 367 -14.75 -5.25 -4.11
C VAL A 367 -15.86 -4.66 -4.97
N THR A 368 -15.53 -4.26 -6.20
CA THR A 368 -16.50 -3.95 -7.24
C THR A 368 -16.45 -5.01 -8.33
N ASP A 369 -17.60 -5.44 -8.80
CA ASP A 369 -17.73 -6.47 -9.83
C ASP A 369 -19.08 -6.29 -10.57
N ASN A 370 -19.35 -7.13 -11.57
CA ASN A 370 -20.61 -7.16 -12.30
C ASN A 370 -21.82 -7.44 -11.40
N TRP A 371 -21.64 -8.22 -10.32
CA TRP A 371 -22.70 -8.52 -9.36
C TRP A 371 -23.02 -7.36 -8.42
N GLY A 372 -22.12 -6.38 -8.26
CA GLY A 372 -22.33 -5.25 -7.36
C GLY A 372 -21.08 -4.77 -6.64
N ILE A 373 -21.28 -4.23 -5.44
CA ILE A 373 -20.23 -3.65 -4.60
C ILE A 373 -20.29 -4.28 -3.21
N LEU A 374 -19.23 -4.99 -2.82
CA LEU A 374 -19.02 -5.52 -1.47
C LEU A 374 -18.13 -4.57 -0.67
N GLU A 375 -18.56 -4.20 0.52
CA GLU A 375 -17.79 -3.43 1.50
C GLU A 375 -17.69 -4.23 2.81
N VAL A 376 -16.47 -4.48 3.29
CA VAL A 376 -16.18 -5.33 4.45
C VAL A 376 -15.37 -4.56 5.48
N THR A 377 -15.72 -4.72 6.75
CA THR A 377 -15.04 -4.15 7.92
C THR A 377 -14.67 -5.18 9.00
N LYS A 378 -15.14 -6.43 8.88
CA LYS A 378 -14.87 -7.52 9.83
C LYS A 378 -14.27 -8.79 9.21
N GLY A 379 -13.49 -8.65 8.15
CA GLY A 379 -12.76 -9.75 7.53
C GLY A 379 -13.52 -10.45 6.40
N ALA A 380 -12.81 -10.67 5.30
CA ALA A 380 -13.21 -11.53 4.19
C ALA A 380 -12.02 -12.37 3.74
N LEU A 381 -12.27 -13.62 3.36
CA LEU A 381 -11.24 -14.54 2.88
C LEU A 381 -11.22 -14.53 1.36
N MET A 382 -10.14 -13.98 0.79
CA MET A 382 -9.84 -14.11 -0.63
C MET A 382 -9.20 -15.47 -0.89
N SER A 383 -9.72 -16.20 -1.88
CA SER A 383 -9.12 -17.45 -2.33
C SER A 383 -7.70 -17.26 -2.91
N PRO A 384 -6.82 -18.28 -2.88
CA PRO A 384 -5.46 -18.17 -3.42
C PRO A 384 -5.42 -17.81 -4.91
N ASN A 385 -6.41 -18.28 -5.67
CA ASN A 385 -6.51 -18.05 -7.12
C ASN A 385 -7.22 -16.74 -7.47
N TRP A 386 -7.66 -15.96 -6.46
CA TRP A 386 -8.42 -14.72 -6.65
C TRP A 386 -9.66 -14.92 -7.54
N ASP A 387 -10.31 -16.09 -7.47
CA ASP A 387 -11.52 -16.42 -8.23
C ASP A 387 -12.80 -16.32 -7.40
N LYS A 388 -12.66 -16.33 -6.07
CA LYS A 388 -13.75 -16.11 -5.12
C LYS A 388 -13.32 -15.42 -3.83
N ILE A 389 -14.31 -14.86 -3.14
CA ILE A 389 -14.20 -14.33 -1.78
C ILE A 389 -15.30 -14.89 -0.88
N SER A 390 -14.95 -15.11 0.38
CA SER A 390 -15.88 -15.61 1.41
C SER A 390 -16.06 -14.58 2.52
N VAL A 391 -17.30 -14.36 2.94
CA VAL A 391 -17.69 -13.52 4.08
C VAL A 391 -18.62 -14.31 5.00
N SER A 392 -18.76 -13.89 6.26
CA SER A 392 -19.68 -14.54 7.20
C SER A 392 -21.12 -14.59 6.67
N SER A 393 -21.95 -15.48 7.22
CA SER A 393 -23.35 -15.63 6.77
C SER A 393 -24.13 -14.30 6.73
N PRO A 394 -25.01 -14.11 5.73
CA PRO A 394 -25.90 -12.96 5.67
C PRO A 394 -26.87 -12.98 6.86
N VAL A 395 -27.09 -11.82 7.44
CA VAL A 395 -28.12 -11.57 8.48
C VAL A 395 -29.40 -11.03 7.85
N LYS A 396 -29.28 -10.31 6.71
CA LYS A 396 -30.41 -9.72 6.00
C LYS A 396 -30.19 -9.80 4.48
N ILE A 397 -31.22 -10.23 3.76
CA ILE A 397 -31.18 -10.36 2.29
C ILE A 397 -32.36 -9.56 1.71
N ASN A 398 -32.06 -8.47 1.02
CA ASN A 398 -33.03 -7.69 0.23
C ASN A 398 -32.62 -7.68 -1.25
N ASP A 399 -33.51 -7.23 -2.13
CA ASP A 399 -33.26 -7.15 -3.59
C ASP A 399 -32.17 -6.16 -4.02
N GLU A 400 -31.84 -5.17 -3.18
CA GLU A 400 -30.86 -4.12 -3.49
C GLU A 400 -29.65 -4.11 -2.54
N LEU A 401 -29.83 -4.66 -1.33
CA LEU A 401 -28.82 -4.63 -0.27
C LEU A 401 -28.84 -5.93 0.54
N ILE A 402 -27.67 -6.55 0.67
CA ILE A 402 -27.46 -7.72 1.53
C ILE A 402 -26.49 -7.32 2.64
N GLU A 403 -26.76 -7.74 3.87
CA GLU A 403 -25.98 -7.38 5.04
C GLU A 403 -25.61 -8.63 5.82
N GLY A 404 -24.38 -8.68 6.32
CA GLY A 404 -23.95 -9.64 7.34
C GLY A 404 -23.11 -8.95 8.40
N GLU A 405 -22.46 -9.73 9.26
CA GLU A 405 -21.69 -9.15 10.36
C GLU A 405 -20.45 -8.41 9.85
N GLY A 406 -20.52 -7.09 9.76
CA GLY A 406 -19.42 -6.23 9.32
C GLY A 406 -19.14 -6.34 7.82
N TRP A 407 -20.16 -6.59 7.00
CA TRP A 407 -20.07 -6.44 5.55
C TRP A 407 -21.44 -6.13 4.95
N THR A 408 -21.43 -5.46 3.78
CA THR A 408 -22.63 -5.18 2.99
C THR A 408 -22.37 -5.39 1.50
N ILE A 409 -23.40 -5.80 0.76
CA ILE A 409 -23.37 -5.91 -0.71
C ILE A 409 -24.50 -5.05 -1.28
N LYS A 410 -24.14 -4.01 -2.03
CA LYS A 410 -25.08 -3.35 -2.96
C LYS A 410 -25.15 -4.20 -4.22
N ILE A 411 -26.24 -4.94 -4.39
CA ILE A 411 -26.38 -5.96 -5.43
C ILE A 411 -27.07 -5.41 -6.69
N ASN A 412 -26.59 -5.81 -7.86
CA ASN A 412 -27.23 -5.47 -9.13
C ASN A 412 -28.46 -6.35 -9.38
N LYS A 413 -29.50 -5.80 -10.01
CA LYS A 413 -30.82 -6.44 -10.19
C LYS A 413 -30.80 -7.84 -10.83
N ALA A 414 -29.78 -8.13 -11.63
CA ALA A 414 -29.60 -9.42 -12.31
C ALA A 414 -29.08 -10.55 -11.40
N TYR A 415 -28.81 -10.27 -10.12
CA TYR A 415 -28.21 -11.21 -9.18
C TYR A 415 -29.05 -11.40 -7.91
N THR A 416 -28.87 -12.52 -7.24
CA THR A 416 -29.53 -12.87 -5.97
C THR A 416 -28.66 -13.81 -5.15
N VAL A 417 -28.90 -13.85 -3.84
CA VAL A 417 -28.25 -14.80 -2.93
C VAL A 417 -29.17 -15.98 -2.66
N LYS A 418 -28.63 -17.19 -2.80
CA LYS A 418 -29.34 -18.45 -2.49
C LYS A 418 -28.57 -19.25 -1.47
N LYS A 419 -29.30 -19.87 -0.54
CA LYS A 419 -28.73 -20.87 0.36
C LYS A 419 -28.59 -22.20 -0.38
N ASP A 420 -27.44 -22.84 -0.24
CA ASP A 420 -27.20 -24.21 -0.65
C ASP A 420 -27.58 -25.16 0.50
N GLU A 421 -28.62 -25.95 0.30
CA GLU A 421 -29.14 -26.87 1.32
C GLU A 421 -28.16 -27.99 1.68
N LYS A 422 -27.17 -28.31 0.83
CA LYS A 422 -26.18 -29.36 1.12
C LYS A 422 -25.08 -28.88 2.06
N SER A 423 -24.53 -27.70 1.77
CA SER A 423 -23.40 -27.12 2.53
C SER A 423 -23.86 -26.20 3.66
N ASN A 424 -25.13 -25.77 3.64
CA ASN A 424 -25.65 -24.63 4.40
C ASN A 424 -25.01 -23.27 4.07
N ASN A 425 -24.09 -23.21 3.10
CA ASN A 425 -23.49 -21.97 2.65
C ASN A 425 -24.45 -21.15 1.80
N TYR A 426 -24.13 -19.88 1.62
CA TYR A 426 -24.83 -18.99 0.71
C TYR A 426 -23.96 -18.77 -0.53
N ASN A 427 -24.60 -18.61 -1.68
CA ASN A 427 -23.94 -18.33 -2.95
C ASN A 427 -24.62 -17.17 -3.66
N LEU A 428 -23.82 -16.28 -4.24
CA LEU A 428 -24.32 -15.28 -5.17
C LEU A 428 -24.52 -15.92 -6.55
N THR A 429 -25.72 -15.77 -7.11
CA THR A 429 -26.12 -16.37 -8.39
C THR A 429 -26.81 -15.35 -9.29
N LYS A 430 -26.69 -15.54 -10.60
CA LYS A 430 -27.45 -14.77 -11.58
C LYS A 430 -28.92 -15.24 -11.59
N LYS A 431 -29.86 -14.30 -11.65
CA LYS A 431 -31.31 -14.58 -11.70
C LYS A 431 -31.70 -15.29 -12.98
#